data_AF-A0A434NAF2-F1
#
_entry.id   AF-A0A434NAF2-F1
#
_cell.length_a   1.000
_cell.length_b   1.000
_cell.length_c   1.000
_cell.angle_alpha   90.00
_cell.angle_beta   90.00
_cell.angle_gamma   90.00
#
_symmetry.space_group_name_H-M   'P 1'
#
loop_
_entity.id
_entity.type
_entity.pdbx_description
1 polymer ?
#
loop_
_entity_poly.entity_id
_entity_poly.type
_entity_poly.pdbx_seq_one_letter_code
_entity_poly.pdbx_strand_id
1 'polypeptide(L)'
;MHLSASLLQRQKQRMVLSPQAIEAIRLLRLTHTELHQLVQQALEKNPVLKPDPFDDDSPLPGVDQRSSQSRSEIGESPIGGPSGGRGQWKSQRSSGNDRPAVEEFTAHTETLHDHVARQVALNPFTPQERLIAGQLAAHLEDTGYLQVNLFDLARTLNVRQADVERVIGILQQFDPPGIFARTLSECLEIQLRQQDRFDPAMAALVANLEMLARGDFQGLKQRCGVDEEDLLDMRNEIRALDPKPGDRFQSGTPETIVPDVWVMPKSEGGWRVELDPATLPKVLINHTYVAEISQLTKQNPEGKAFLDNCQEKGNWLISSLKQRAKTILKVATEIVRQQDAFFTHGAAHLRPLCLKNVADEIGMHESTVSRVTSNRYMLTPRGVFELKYFFAAPIASCEGGDAHSAKAVCHRIKAIIAEESLDKVHSDEDIVAQLKETGIDVARRTVTKYREAMNIPSSIRRRRDKRLSAAAIKRSD
;
A
#
# COMPACT_ATOMS: atom_id res chain seq x y z
N MET A 1 -28.72 21.71 -69.46
CA MET A 1 -28.42 21.64 -68.02
C MET A 1 -26.99 21.14 -67.86
N HIS A 2 -26.05 21.98 -67.45
CA HIS A 2 -24.71 21.54 -67.06
C HIS A 2 -24.54 21.84 -65.56
N LEU A 3 -24.56 20.79 -64.74
CA LEU A 3 -24.19 20.87 -63.33
C LEU A 3 -22.67 20.85 -63.24
N SER A 4 -22.07 21.97 -62.87
CA SER A 4 -20.67 22.07 -62.46
C SER A 4 -20.55 21.64 -61.00
N ALA A 5 -19.94 20.48 -60.75
CA ALA A 5 -19.60 20.03 -59.41
C ALA A 5 -18.37 20.81 -58.91
N SER A 6 -18.57 21.69 -57.92
CA SER A 6 -17.50 22.37 -57.20
C SER A 6 -16.98 21.46 -56.09
N LEU A 7 -15.73 20.99 -56.22
CA LEU A 7 -15.00 20.27 -55.18
C LEU A 7 -14.36 21.27 -54.21
N LEU A 8 -15.02 21.49 -53.07
CA LEU A 8 -14.46 22.24 -51.94
C LEU A 8 -13.52 21.34 -51.12
N GLN A 9 -12.23 21.42 -51.38
CA GLN A 9 -11.20 20.73 -50.61
C GLN A 9 -11.05 21.38 -49.23
N ARG A 10 -11.64 20.75 -48.21
CA ARG A 10 -11.50 21.17 -46.81
C ARG A 10 -10.21 20.58 -46.22
N GLN A 11 -9.17 21.41 -46.08
CA GLN A 11 -7.92 21.04 -45.41
C GLN A 11 -8.16 20.90 -43.89
N LYS A 12 -8.28 19.66 -43.38
CA LYS A 12 -8.23 19.38 -41.94
C LYS A 12 -6.76 19.23 -41.53
N GLN A 13 -6.19 20.23 -40.87
CA GLN A 13 -4.91 20.08 -40.19
C GLN A 13 -5.07 19.10 -39.02
N ARG A 14 -4.58 17.86 -39.18
CA ARG A 14 -4.35 16.95 -38.05
C ARG A 14 -2.95 17.27 -37.51
N MET A 15 -2.85 17.69 -36.25
CA MET A 15 -1.56 17.74 -35.56
C MET A 15 -0.99 16.32 -35.51
N VAL A 16 0.06 16.08 -36.28
CA VAL A 16 0.89 14.88 -36.13
C VAL A 16 1.78 15.14 -34.93
N LEU A 17 1.50 14.47 -33.81
CA LEU A 17 2.36 14.52 -32.63
C LEU A 17 3.74 13.98 -33.00
N SER A 18 4.81 14.72 -32.68
CA SER A 18 6.16 14.21 -32.84
C SER A 18 6.41 13.05 -31.87
N PRO A 19 7.25 12.06 -32.23
CA PRO A 19 7.62 10.97 -31.32
C PRO A 19 8.13 11.46 -29.97
N GLN A 20 8.92 12.54 -29.99
CA GLN A 20 9.41 13.24 -28.79
C GLN A 20 8.27 13.80 -27.93
N ALA A 21 7.21 14.36 -28.51
CA ALA A 21 6.07 14.85 -27.73
C ALA A 21 5.30 13.69 -27.06
N ILE A 22 5.16 12.55 -27.74
CA ILE A 22 4.53 11.35 -27.18
C ILE A 22 5.35 10.80 -26.01
N GLU A 23 6.67 10.78 -26.16
CA GLU A 23 7.58 10.30 -25.13
C GLU A 23 7.59 11.22 -23.91
N ALA A 24 7.58 12.55 -24.10
CA ALA A 24 7.42 13.51 -22.99
C ALA A 24 6.09 13.32 -22.24
N ILE A 25 5.00 13.05 -22.95
CA ILE A 25 3.69 12.76 -22.35
C ILE A 25 3.72 11.43 -21.58
N ARG A 26 4.46 10.42 -22.07
CA ARG A 26 4.67 9.16 -21.36
C ARG A 26 5.46 9.39 -20.09
N LEU A 27 6.52 10.19 -20.16
CA LEU A 27 7.34 10.55 -19.02
C LEU A 27 6.50 11.12 -17.89
N LEU A 28 5.46 11.93 -18.12
CA LEU A 28 4.60 12.47 -17.05
C LEU A 28 3.84 11.42 -16.22
N ARG A 29 3.55 10.25 -16.80
CA ARG A 29 2.78 9.18 -16.13
C ARG A 29 3.65 8.28 -15.26
N LEU A 30 4.92 8.08 -15.61
CA LEU A 30 5.77 7.06 -15.00
C LEU A 30 5.96 7.25 -13.49
N THR A 31 5.86 6.19 -12.70
CA THR A 31 6.18 6.21 -11.26
C THR A 31 7.65 6.53 -11.01
N HIS A 32 8.02 6.80 -9.75
CA HIS A 32 9.41 7.02 -9.37
C HIS A 32 10.31 5.86 -9.82
N THR A 33 9.93 4.62 -9.49
CA THR A 33 10.67 3.40 -9.86
C THR A 33 10.79 3.22 -11.37
N GLU A 34 9.70 3.43 -12.11
CA GLU A 34 9.70 3.34 -13.58
C GLU A 34 10.57 4.43 -14.22
N LEU A 35 10.56 5.63 -13.65
CA LEU A 35 11.38 6.75 -14.12
C LEU A 35 12.87 6.47 -13.89
N HIS A 36 13.22 5.93 -12.72
CA HIS A 36 14.59 5.54 -12.39
C HIS A 36 15.10 4.45 -13.35
N GLN A 37 14.29 3.41 -13.60
CA GLN A 37 14.62 2.34 -14.55
C GLN A 37 14.83 2.87 -15.97
N LEU A 38 13.97 3.80 -16.42
CA LEU A 38 14.11 4.42 -17.74
C LEU A 38 15.41 5.23 -17.84
N VAL A 39 15.73 6.00 -16.80
CA VAL A 39 16.95 6.80 -16.74
C VAL A 39 18.19 5.90 -16.73
N GLN A 40 18.19 4.82 -15.96
CA GLN A 40 19.27 3.83 -15.94
C GLN A 40 19.48 3.21 -17.33
N GLN A 41 18.40 2.81 -17.99
CA GLN A 41 18.48 2.29 -19.35
C GLN A 41 18.99 3.34 -20.36
N ALA A 42 18.66 4.62 -20.15
CA ALA A 42 19.16 5.71 -20.99
C ALA A 42 20.66 5.96 -20.77
N LEU A 43 21.15 5.84 -19.52
CA LEU A 43 22.57 5.91 -19.18
C LEU A 43 23.38 4.78 -19.82
N GLU A 44 22.86 3.55 -19.83
CA GLU A 44 23.50 2.40 -20.48
C GLU A 44 23.61 2.56 -22.00
N LYS A 45 22.60 3.16 -22.63
CA LYS A 45 22.53 3.32 -24.09
C LYS A 45 23.25 4.57 -24.61
N ASN A 46 23.41 5.60 -23.79
CA ASN A 46 23.95 6.88 -24.21
C ASN A 46 25.26 7.21 -23.48
N PRO A 47 26.42 7.06 -24.14
CA PRO A 47 27.73 7.26 -23.51
C PRO A 47 28.00 8.71 -23.09
N VAL A 48 27.20 9.67 -23.57
CA VAL A 48 27.32 11.08 -23.22
C VAL A 48 26.68 11.40 -21.85
N LEU A 49 25.78 10.55 -21.37
CA LEU A 49 25.09 10.78 -20.11
C LEU A 49 25.93 10.25 -18.94
N LYS A 50 25.89 10.98 -17.82
CA LYS A 50 26.46 10.54 -16.54
C LYS A 50 25.47 10.80 -15.40
N PRO A 51 25.46 9.96 -14.35
CA PRO A 51 24.79 10.31 -13.11
C PRO A 51 25.44 11.57 -12.51
N ASP A 52 24.65 12.38 -11.81
CA ASP A 52 25.18 13.53 -11.07
C ASP A 52 26.02 13.04 -9.87
N PRO A 53 27.31 13.42 -9.74
CA PRO A 53 28.21 12.90 -8.70
C PRO A 53 27.80 13.18 -7.25
N PHE A 54 26.75 13.98 -7.00
CA PHE A 54 26.22 14.22 -5.65
C PHE A 54 25.29 13.10 -5.12
N ASP A 55 25.17 11.98 -5.85
CA ASP A 55 24.47 10.76 -5.42
C ASP A 55 25.43 9.60 -5.09
N ASP A 56 26.76 9.79 -5.15
CA ASP A 56 27.66 8.82 -4.53
C ASP A 56 27.55 9.01 -3.02
N ASP A 57 27.18 7.93 -2.33
CA ASP A 57 26.98 7.76 -0.90
C ASP A 57 28.31 8.05 -0.16
N SER A 58 28.72 9.32 -0.21
CA SER A 58 29.94 9.84 0.34
C SER A 58 29.70 9.93 1.83
N PRO A 59 30.42 9.16 2.68
CA PRO A 59 30.26 9.29 4.12
C PRO A 59 30.54 10.74 4.48
N LEU A 60 29.55 11.40 5.08
CA LEU A 60 29.62 12.77 5.58
C LEU A 60 31.00 13.00 6.25
N PRO A 61 31.86 13.87 5.70
CA PRO A 61 33.14 14.14 6.32
C PRO A 61 32.92 15.05 7.54
N GLY A 62 33.21 14.51 8.72
CA GLY A 62 33.53 15.30 9.91
C GLY A 62 32.37 15.61 10.84
N VAL A 63 32.02 14.65 11.71
CA VAL A 63 31.53 15.01 13.06
C VAL A 63 32.75 15.40 13.88
N ASP A 64 33.13 16.67 13.78
CA ASP A 64 34.10 17.31 14.66
C ASP A 64 33.40 17.57 16.01
N GLN A 65 33.51 16.63 16.95
CA GLN A 65 33.27 16.92 18.37
C GLN A 65 34.61 17.04 19.09
N ARG A 66 35.06 18.29 19.18
CA ARG A 66 36.12 18.72 20.08
C ARG A 66 35.73 18.45 21.53
N SER A 67 36.62 17.71 22.19
CA SER A 67 37.11 17.90 23.56
C SER A 67 36.09 17.99 24.71
N SER A 68 36.06 16.94 25.52
CA SER A 68 36.22 17.11 26.97
C SER A 68 37.30 16.14 27.46
N GLN A 69 38.41 16.72 27.94
CA GLN A 69 39.44 16.02 28.66
C GLN A 69 38.97 15.79 30.10
N SER A 70 39.04 14.55 30.56
CA SER A 70 39.31 14.24 31.97
C SER A 70 40.05 12.92 32.04
N ARG A 71 41.26 13.00 32.60
CA ARG A 71 42.28 11.98 32.74
C ARG A 71 42.22 11.39 34.14
N SER A 72 42.21 10.07 34.26
CA SER A 72 42.71 9.27 35.41
C SER A 72 42.51 7.78 35.07
N GLU A 73 43.51 7.04 34.58
CA GLU A 73 44.59 6.33 35.30
C GLU A 73 44.16 5.07 36.11
N ILE A 74 44.91 3.98 35.83
CA ILE A 74 45.15 2.73 36.59
C ILE A 74 44.31 1.48 36.22
N GLY A 75 45.03 0.40 35.83
CA GLY A 75 44.53 -0.97 36.00
C GLY A 75 45.03 -2.06 35.03
N GLU A 76 46.34 -2.25 34.86
CA GLU A 76 46.96 -3.47 34.30
C GLU A 76 46.78 -4.63 35.33
N SER A 77 46.44 -5.89 35.00
CA SER A 77 47.26 -6.96 34.40
C SER A 77 46.44 -8.32 34.42
N PRO A 78 47.03 -9.55 34.28
CA PRO A 78 46.90 -10.39 33.07
C PRO A 78 46.53 -11.87 33.34
N ILE A 79 45.97 -12.64 32.40
CA ILE A 79 46.03 -14.12 32.49
C ILE A 79 46.32 -14.74 31.12
N GLY A 80 47.35 -15.60 31.12
CA GLY A 80 48.00 -16.23 29.96
C GLY A 80 47.18 -17.31 29.24
N GLY A 81 47.63 -17.62 28.02
CA GLY A 81 47.00 -18.55 27.08
C GLY A 81 47.04 -20.04 27.46
N PRO A 82 46.77 -20.95 26.50
CA PRO A 82 47.74 -21.16 25.42
C PRO A 82 47.17 -21.34 24.00
N SER A 83 48.06 -21.03 23.08
CA SER A 83 48.05 -21.31 21.64
C SER A 83 47.59 -22.72 21.27
N GLY A 84 46.64 -22.81 20.34
CA GLY A 84 46.32 -24.04 19.60
C GLY A 84 45.27 -23.82 18.51
N GLY A 85 45.70 -23.80 17.25
CA GLY A 85 44.81 -24.04 16.09
C GLY A 85 44.27 -22.82 15.36
N ARG A 86 45.13 -21.95 14.80
CA ARG A 86 44.71 -21.08 13.69
C ARG A 86 44.51 -21.94 12.44
N GLY A 87 43.29 -22.44 12.27
CA GLY A 87 42.77 -22.93 11.00
C GLY A 87 42.93 -21.84 9.95
N GLN A 88 43.78 -22.13 8.98
CA GLN A 88 44.17 -21.28 7.88
C GLN A 88 42.98 -21.08 6.94
N TRP A 89 42.13 -20.08 7.20
CA TRP A 89 41.13 -19.62 6.24
C TRP A 89 41.88 -18.91 5.11
N LYS A 90 42.26 -19.69 4.09
CA LYS A 90 42.68 -19.17 2.79
C LYS A 90 41.51 -18.39 2.21
N SER A 91 41.54 -17.08 2.41
CA SER A 91 40.79 -16.11 1.60
C SER A 91 41.25 -16.27 0.15
N GLN A 92 40.50 -17.06 -0.60
CA GLN A 92 40.58 -17.12 -2.04
C GLN A 92 39.99 -15.81 -2.54
N ARG A 93 40.88 -14.86 -2.87
CA ARG A 93 40.52 -13.61 -3.54
C ARG A 93 40.05 -13.97 -4.94
N SER A 94 38.77 -14.24 -5.09
CA SER A 94 38.11 -14.23 -6.40
C SER A 94 37.82 -12.78 -6.75
N SER A 95 38.45 -12.33 -7.83
CA SER A 95 38.19 -11.05 -8.48
C SER A 95 36.84 -11.15 -9.19
N GLY A 96 35.78 -10.73 -8.51
CA GLY A 96 34.44 -10.51 -9.04
C GLY A 96 33.73 -9.53 -8.13
N ASN A 97 33.23 -8.43 -8.67
CA ASN A 97 32.72 -7.27 -7.93
C ASN A 97 31.35 -7.51 -7.25
N ASP A 98 31.01 -8.74 -6.90
CA ASP A 98 29.81 -9.05 -6.12
C ASP A 98 30.21 -9.21 -4.65
N ARG A 99 30.41 -8.08 -3.99
CA ARG A 99 30.24 -8.07 -2.54
C ARG A 99 28.74 -8.29 -2.31
N PRO A 100 28.31 -9.32 -1.56
CA PRO A 100 26.90 -9.49 -1.25
C PRO A 100 26.40 -8.17 -0.67
N ALA A 101 25.39 -7.59 -1.32
CA ALA A 101 24.81 -6.31 -0.93
C ALA A 101 24.38 -6.41 0.54
N VAL A 102 24.43 -5.30 1.28
CA VAL A 102 24.00 -5.26 2.70
C VAL A 102 22.56 -5.76 2.87
N GLU A 103 21.77 -5.73 1.79
CA GLU A 103 20.45 -6.34 1.65
C GLU A 103 20.43 -7.86 1.86
N GLU A 104 21.49 -8.59 1.53
CA GLU A 104 21.59 -10.05 1.71
C GLU A 104 21.79 -10.44 3.20
N PHE A 105 22.14 -9.48 4.04
CA PHE A 105 22.20 -9.63 5.51
C PHE A 105 20.89 -9.23 6.21
N THR A 106 19.85 -8.84 5.46
CA THR A 106 18.55 -8.57 6.09
C THR A 106 17.95 -9.88 6.59
N ALA A 107 17.67 -9.93 7.89
CA ALA A 107 16.94 -11.03 8.50
C ALA A 107 15.55 -11.07 7.85
N HIS A 108 15.32 -12.06 6.99
CA HIS A 108 13.99 -12.33 6.47
C HIS A 108 13.15 -12.79 7.66
N THR A 109 12.09 -12.06 7.94
CA THR A 109 11.06 -12.48 8.87
C THR A 109 10.48 -13.80 8.38
N GLU A 110 10.41 -14.77 9.28
CA GLU A 110 9.98 -16.12 8.97
C GLU A 110 8.56 -16.13 8.39
N THR A 111 8.40 -16.68 7.18
CA THR A 111 7.08 -16.79 6.54
C THR A 111 6.28 -17.97 7.11
N LEU A 112 4.96 -17.99 6.90
CA LEU A 112 4.10 -19.11 7.31
C LEU A 112 4.59 -20.42 6.65
N HIS A 113 4.95 -20.36 5.37
CA HIS A 113 5.44 -21.52 4.64
C HIS A 113 6.77 -22.03 5.19
N ASP A 114 7.70 -21.14 5.56
CA ASP A 114 8.96 -21.53 6.20
C ASP A 114 8.72 -22.15 7.57
N HIS A 115 7.78 -21.58 8.34
CA HIS A 115 7.37 -22.08 9.64
C HIS A 115 6.81 -23.49 9.58
N VAL A 116 5.87 -23.72 8.65
CA VAL A 116 5.25 -25.02 8.40
C VAL A 116 6.27 -26.02 7.86
N ALA A 117 7.14 -25.61 6.93
CA ALA A 117 8.17 -26.50 6.37
C ALA A 117 9.12 -27.03 7.45
N ARG A 118 9.49 -26.18 8.42
CA ARG A 118 10.28 -26.61 9.58
C ARG A 118 9.54 -27.61 10.45
N GLN A 119 8.26 -27.38 10.71
CA GLN A 119 7.45 -28.33 11.48
C GLN A 119 7.27 -29.66 10.77
N VAL A 120 7.08 -29.65 9.45
CA VAL A 120 7.07 -30.88 8.64
C VAL A 120 8.40 -31.62 8.75
N ALA A 121 9.53 -30.91 8.79
CA ALA A 121 10.85 -31.51 8.93
C ALA A 121 11.11 -32.10 10.34
N LEU A 122 10.53 -31.50 11.38
CA LEU A 122 10.69 -31.94 12.78
C LEU A 122 9.73 -33.07 13.18
N ASN A 123 8.60 -33.23 12.47
CA ASN A 123 7.61 -34.25 12.78
C ASN A 123 8.00 -35.62 12.18
N PRO A 124 7.86 -36.74 12.92
CA PRO A 124 8.18 -38.08 12.43
C PRO A 124 7.18 -38.58 11.37
N PHE A 125 7.34 -38.11 10.13
CA PHE A 125 6.60 -38.61 8.96
C PHE A 125 7.33 -39.77 8.26
N THR A 126 6.57 -40.75 7.77
CA THR A 126 7.07 -41.71 6.78
C THR A 126 7.42 -41.01 5.46
N PRO A 127 8.25 -41.61 4.58
CA PRO A 127 8.59 -40.99 3.30
C PRO A 127 7.37 -40.61 2.45
N GLN A 128 6.32 -41.43 2.49
CA GLN A 128 5.07 -41.17 1.78
C GLN A 128 4.27 -40.03 2.44
N GLU A 129 4.17 -40.00 3.76
CA GLU A 129 3.49 -38.91 4.48
C GLU A 129 4.19 -37.57 4.30
N ARG A 130 5.53 -37.55 4.30
CA ARG A 130 6.31 -36.33 4.08
C ARG A 130 6.04 -35.74 2.69
N LEU A 131 5.87 -36.60 1.69
CA LEU A 131 5.53 -36.17 0.34
C LEU A 131 4.13 -35.55 0.30
N ILE A 132 3.14 -36.19 0.93
CA ILE A 132 1.78 -35.66 1.06
C ILE A 132 1.80 -34.31 1.83
N ALA A 133 2.52 -34.24 2.95
CA ALA A 133 2.63 -33.04 3.77
C ALA A 133 3.26 -31.87 3.01
N GLY A 134 4.31 -32.13 2.23
CA GLY A 134 4.94 -31.11 1.39
C GLY A 134 3.98 -30.56 0.32
N GLN A 135 3.17 -31.41 -0.32
CA GLN A 135 2.17 -30.94 -1.28
C GLN A 135 1.05 -30.14 -0.61
N LEU A 136 0.57 -30.58 0.56
CA LEU A 136 -0.44 -29.84 1.32
C LEU A 136 0.09 -28.47 1.76
N ALA A 137 1.34 -28.41 2.24
CA ALA A 137 2.00 -27.16 2.62
C ALA A 137 2.18 -26.19 1.43
N ALA A 138 2.32 -26.71 0.21
CA ALA A 138 2.37 -25.89 -1.01
C ALA A 138 1.00 -25.32 -1.41
N HIS A 139 -0.10 -25.98 -1.00
CA HIS A 139 -1.47 -25.52 -1.22
C HIS A 139 -2.05 -24.70 -0.04
N LEU A 140 -1.24 -24.45 0.99
CA LEU A 140 -1.58 -23.58 2.09
C LEU A 140 -1.57 -22.12 1.62
N GLU A 141 -2.58 -21.34 1.97
CA GLU A 141 -2.57 -19.90 1.73
C GLU A 141 -1.87 -19.15 2.87
N ASP A 142 -1.42 -17.92 2.61
CA ASP A 142 -0.84 -17.01 3.62
C ASP A 142 -1.78 -16.73 4.81
N THR A 143 -3.09 -16.95 4.63
CA THR A 143 -4.10 -16.81 5.69
C THR A 143 -4.15 -18.01 6.64
N GLY A 144 -3.55 -19.15 6.25
CA GLY A 144 -3.58 -20.42 6.96
C GLY A 144 -4.64 -21.42 6.47
N TYR A 145 -5.45 -21.07 5.47
CA TYR A 145 -6.46 -21.96 4.90
C TYR A 145 -5.89 -22.87 3.81
N LEU A 146 -6.43 -24.07 3.71
CA LEU A 146 -6.07 -25.05 2.68
C LEU A 146 -7.10 -25.01 1.54
N GLN A 147 -6.68 -24.59 0.34
CA GLN A 147 -7.50 -24.62 -0.86
C GLN A 147 -7.08 -25.77 -1.80
N VAL A 148 -7.51 -26.99 -1.47
CA VAL A 148 -7.25 -28.16 -2.33
C VAL A 148 -8.39 -29.17 -2.25
N ASN A 149 -8.68 -29.81 -3.38
CA ASN A 149 -9.54 -30.98 -3.41
C ASN A 149 -8.73 -32.23 -3.06
N LEU A 150 -9.08 -32.89 -1.96
CA LEU A 150 -8.38 -34.08 -1.46
C LEU A 150 -8.40 -35.24 -2.47
N PHE A 151 -9.47 -35.37 -3.24
CA PHE A 151 -9.60 -36.41 -4.25
C PHE A 151 -8.61 -36.23 -5.40
N ASP A 152 -8.47 -35.00 -5.89
CA ASP A 152 -7.56 -34.67 -6.99
C ASP A 152 -6.10 -34.78 -6.54
N LEU A 153 -5.81 -34.35 -5.30
CA LEU A 153 -4.49 -34.50 -4.70
C LEU A 153 -4.11 -35.98 -4.53
N ALA A 154 -5.02 -36.81 -4.00
CA ALA A 154 -4.79 -38.25 -3.81
C ALA A 154 -4.51 -38.96 -5.15
N ARG A 155 -5.24 -38.60 -6.22
CA ARG A 155 -5.02 -39.13 -7.57
C ARG A 155 -3.67 -38.70 -8.14
N THR A 156 -3.30 -37.44 -7.97
CA THR A 156 -2.01 -36.90 -8.46
C THR A 156 -0.83 -37.60 -7.80
N LEU A 157 -0.97 -37.89 -6.50
CA LEU A 157 0.07 -38.56 -5.71
C LEU A 157 0.01 -40.09 -5.79
N ASN A 158 -1.00 -40.65 -6.46
CA ASN A 158 -1.27 -42.09 -6.50
C ASN A 158 -1.31 -42.75 -5.11
N VAL A 159 -1.95 -42.06 -4.15
CA VAL A 159 -2.14 -42.51 -2.77
C VAL A 159 -3.63 -42.66 -2.45
N ARG A 160 -3.96 -43.36 -1.37
CA ARG A 160 -5.36 -43.47 -0.93
C ARG A 160 -5.78 -42.17 -0.26
N GLN A 161 -7.03 -41.76 -0.46
CA GLN A 161 -7.60 -40.58 0.18
C GLN A 161 -7.49 -40.63 1.72
N ALA A 162 -7.68 -41.80 2.32
CA ALA A 162 -7.53 -42.00 3.76
C ALA A 162 -6.11 -41.66 4.27
N ASP A 163 -5.07 -41.88 3.46
CA ASP A 163 -3.71 -41.53 3.83
C ASP A 163 -3.52 -40.00 3.83
N VAL A 164 -4.17 -39.29 2.90
CA VAL A 164 -4.17 -37.81 2.83
C VAL A 164 -4.92 -37.20 4.02
N GLU A 165 -6.12 -37.70 4.32
CA GLU A 165 -6.93 -37.24 5.46
C GLU A 165 -6.20 -37.41 6.79
N ARG A 166 -5.49 -38.54 6.96
CA ARG A 166 -4.67 -38.77 8.15
C ARG A 166 -3.51 -37.77 8.27
N VAL A 167 -2.82 -37.48 7.16
CA VAL A 167 -1.74 -36.48 7.17
C VAL A 167 -2.28 -35.09 7.48
N ILE A 168 -3.43 -34.70 6.92
CA ILE A 168 -4.10 -33.43 7.25
C ILE A 168 -4.40 -33.35 8.75
N GLY A 169 -4.92 -34.41 9.36
CA GLY A 169 -5.19 -34.44 10.80
C GLY A 169 -3.93 -34.24 11.66
N ILE A 170 -2.74 -34.64 11.17
CA ILE A 170 -1.46 -34.36 11.82
C ILE A 170 -1.05 -32.90 11.60
N LEU A 171 -1.17 -32.41 10.37
CA LEU A 171 -0.83 -31.02 10.01
C LEU A 171 -1.71 -29.98 10.72
N GLN A 172 -2.99 -30.30 10.98
CA GLN A 172 -3.91 -29.43 11.73
C GLN A 172 -3.53 -29.28 13.21
N GLN A 173 -2.59 -30.09 13.73
CA GLN A 173 -2.04 -29.96 15.09
C GLN A 173 -0.83 -29.03 15.16
N PHE A 174 -0.39 -28.49 14.02
CA PHE A 174 0.78 -27.61 13.96
C PHE A 174 0.46 -26.24 14.58
N ASP A 175 1.52 -25.55 14.99
CA ASP A 175 1.43 -24.15 15.39
C ASP A 175 1.51 -23.28 14.12
N PRO A 176 0.65 -22.27 13.92
CA PRO A 176 -0.43 -21.83 14.78
C PRO A 176 -1.72 -22.65 14.66
N PRO A 177 -2.50 -22.83 15.74
CA PRO A 177 -3.70 -23.66 15.68
C PRO A 177 -4.74 -23.11 14.71
N GLY A 178 -5.37 -24.03 13.98
CA GLY A 178 -6.36 -23.70 12.95
C GLY A 178 -5.78 -23.54 11.55
N ILE A 179 -4.48 -23.74 11.34
CA ILE A 179 -3.90 -23.88 9.99
C ILE A 179 -4.32 -25.21 9.35
N PHE A 180 -4.28 -25.25 8.02
CA PHE A 180 -4.78 -26.37 7.22
C PHE A 180 -6.29 -26.62 7.38
N ALA A 181 -7.04 -25.64 7.88
CA ALA A 181 -8.49 -25.67 7.85
C ALA A 181 -9.00 -25.39 6.44
N ARG A 182 -10.10 -26.04 6.04
CA ARG A 182 -10.77 -25.81 4.74
C ARG A 182 -11.89 -24.77 4.85
N THR A 183 -12.43 -24.59 6.06
CA THR A 183 -13.53 -23.67 6.35
C THR A 183 -13.30 -22.95 7.67
N LEU A 184 -13.95 -21.80 7.86
CA LEU A 184 -13.90 -21.07 9.14
C LEU A 184 -14.37 -21.93 10.31
N SER A 185 -15.42 -22.73 10.11
CA SER A 185 -15.93 -23.65 11.14
C SER A 185 -14.86 -24.66 11.56
N GLU A 186 -14.16 -25.26 10.60
CA GLU A 186 -13.07 -26.20 10.88
C GLU A 186 -11.88 -25.51 11.57
N CYS A 187 -11.55 -24.28 11.17
CA CYS A 187 -10.48 -23.48 11.80
C CYS A 187 -10.77 -23.24 13.29
N LEU A 188 -11.97 -22.78 13.61
CA LEU A 188 -12.39 -22.53 14.99
C LEU A 188 -12.52 -23.83 15.79
N GLU A 189 -13.01 -24.91 15.17
CA GLU A 189 -13.08 -26.24 15.80
C GLU A 189 -11.70 -26.74 16.22
N ILE A 190 -10.68 -26.63 15.35
CA ILE A 190 -9.30 -27.02 15.66
C ILE A 190 -8.78 -26.22 16.85
N GLN A 191 -8.99 -24.91 16.86
CA GLN A 191 -8.54 -24.04 17.96
C GLN A 191 -9.24 -24.35 19.28
N LEU A 192 -10.56 -24.57 19.26
CA LEU A 192 -11.35 -24.93 20.44
C LEU A 192 -10.97 -26.29 21.00
N ARG A 193 -10.69 -27.27 20.13
CA ARG A 193 -10.23 -28.60 20.55
C ARG A 193 -8.88 -28.53 21.24
N GLN A 194 -7.96 -27.71 20.76
CA GLN A 194 -6.67 -27.55 21.40
C GLN A 194 -6.77 -26.88 22.79
N GLN A 195 -7.75 -25.99 22.98
CA GLN A 195 -8.05 -25.36 24.26
C GLN A 195 -8.90 -26.24 25.20
N ASP A 196 -9.30 -27.43 24.77
CA ASP A 196 -10.21 -28.34 25.48
C ASP A 196 -11.58 -27.69 25.80
N ARG A 197 -12.09 -26.88 24.87
CA ARG A 197 -13.36 -26.11 24.99
C ARG A 197 -14.39 -26.44 23.91
N PHE A 198 -14.20 -27.56 23.21
CA PHE A 198 -15.09 -27.98 22.13
C PHE A 198 -16.24 -28.86 22.65
N ASP A 199 -17.12 -28.26 23.46
CA ASP A 199 -18.30 -28.92 24.01
C ASP A 199 -19.40 -29.12 22.96
N PRO A 200 -20.37 -30.03 23.15
CA PRO A 200 -21.48 -30.24 22.21
C PRO A 200 -22.28 -28.97 21.87
N ALA A 201 -22.46 -28.09 22.86
CA ALA A 201 -23.09 -26.78 22.65
C ALA A 201 -22.24 -25.88 21.74
N MET A 202 -20.92 -25.86 21.95
CA MET A 202 -19.99 -25.08 21.14
C MET A 202 -19.89 -25.63 19.71
N ALA A 203 -19.89 -26.96 19.55
CA ALA A 203 -19.95 -27.61 18.25
C ALA A 203 -21.22 -27.19 17.47
N ALA A 204 -22.38 -27.13 18.14
CA ALA A 204 -23.61 -26.65 17.53
C ALA A 204 -23.52 -25.17 17.11
N LEU A 205 -22.85 -24.32 17.90
CA LEU A 205 -22.64 -22.92 17.56
C LEU A 205 -21.70 -22.75 16.35
N VAL A 206 -20.57 -23.46 16.32
CA VAL A 206 -19.58 -23.44 15.22
C VAL A 206 -20.15 -24.01 13.91
N ALA A 207 -21.09 -24.95 13.98
CA ALA A 207 -21.83 -25.43 12.81
C ALA A 207 -22.83 -24.39 12.26
N ASN A 208 -23.20 -23.37 13.04
CA ASN A 208 -24.24 -22.39 12.72
C ASN A 208 -23.73 -20.93 12.76
N LEU A 209 -22.48 -20.69 12.37
CA LEU A 209 -21.86 -19.35 12.39
C LEU A 209 -22.62 -18.31 11.56
N GLU A 210 -23.31 -18.71 10.50
CA GLU A 210 -24.14 -17.78 9.72
C GLU A 210 -25.29 -17.18 10.55
N MET A 211 -25.90 -17.97 11.43
CA MET A 211 -26.97 -17.50 12.32
C MET A 211 -26.40 -16.50 13.33
N LEU A 212 -25.17 -16.73 13.80
CA LEU A 212 -24.45 -15.80 14.66
C LEU A 212 -24.16 -14.48 13.93
N ALA A 213 -23.73 -14.54 12.67
CA ALA A 213 -23.46 -13.36 11.84
C ALA A 213 -24.73 -12.53 11.54
N ARG A 214 -25.88 -13.19 11.39
CA ARG A 214 -27.20 -12.55 11.23
C ARG A 214 -27.79 -12.04 12.55
N GLY A 215 -27.23 -12.47 13.68
CA GLY A 215 -27.71 -12.13 15.02
C GLY A 215 -29.03 -12.83 15.38
N ASP A 216 -29.26 -14.05 14.91
CA ASP A 216 -30.42 -14.86 15.30
C ASP A 216 -30.14 -15.63 16.60
N PHE A 217 -30.20 -14.91 17.72
CA PHE A 217 -29.91 -15.49 19.05
C PHE A 217 -31.01 -16.45 19.51
N GLN A 218 -32.26 -16.24 19.09
CA GLN A 218 -33.37 -17.12 19.49
C GLN A 218 -33.24 -18.50 18.84
N GLY A 219 -32.94 -18.53 17.54
CA GLY A 219 -32.66 -19.79 16.84
C GLY A 219 -31.41 -20.50 17.37
N LEU A 220 -30.37 -19.75 17.75
CA LEU A 220 -29.14 -20.32 18.32
C LEU A 220 -29.35 -20.93 19.71
N LYS A 221 -30.11 -20.29 20.60
CA LYS A 221 -30.44 -20.87 21.93
C LYS A 221 -31.10 -22.24 21.80
N GLN A 222 -32.08 -22.35 20.89
CA GLN A 222 -32.79 -23.61 20.66
C GLN A 222 -31.87 -24.70 20.08
N ARG A 223 -30.96 -24.35 19.17
CA ARG A 223 -30.04 -25.31 18.54
C ARG A 223 -28.90 -25.74 19.45
N CYS A 224 -28.38 -24.83 20.26
CA CYS A 224 -27.28 -25.10 21.18
C CYS A 224 -27.78 -25.72 22.50
N GLY A 225 -29.06 -25.54 22.83
CA GLY A 225 -29.64 -26.07 24.07
C GLY A 225 -29.19 -25.33 25.33
N VAL A 226 -28.78 -24.06 25.18
CA VAL A 226 -28.20 -23.24 26.25
C VAL A 226 -29.07 -22.02 26.54
N ASP A 227 -28.86 -21.42 27.71
CA ASP A 227 -29.57 -20.20 28.10
C ASP A 227 -28.97 -18.95 27.44
N GLU A 228 -29.42 -17.75 27.83
CA GLU A 228 -28.87 -16.51 27.26
C GLU A 228 -27.46 -16.20 27.74
N GLU A 229 -27.12 -16.61 28.95
CA GLU A 229 -25.87 -16.24 29.60
C GLU A 229 -24.74 -17.09 29.02
N ASP A 230 -24.96 -18.40 28.95
CA ASP A 230 -24.08 -19.36 28.30
C ASP A 230 -23.83 -18.98 26.82
N LEU A 231 -24.86 -18.60 26.07
CA LEU A 231 -24.71 -18.22 24.66
C LEU A 231 -23.84 -16.95 24.49
N LEU A 232 -23.91 -16.01 25.43
CA LEU A 232 -23.10 -14.80 25.41
C LEU A 232 -21.63 -15.12 25.68
N ASP A 233 -21.36 -16.00 26.64
CA ASP A 233 -20.01 -16.45 26.97
C ASP A 233 -19.38 -17.22 25.81
N MET A 234 -20.12 -18.19 25.23
CA MET A 234 -19.69 -18.92 24.05
C MET A 234 -19.35 -17.98 22.87
N ARG A 235 -20.13 -16.91 22.67
CA ARG A 235 -19.86 -15.91 21.64
C ARG A 235 -18.57 -15.15 21.91
N ASN A 236 -18.33 -14.77 23.17
CA ASN A 236 -17.13 -14.03 23.55
C ASN A 236 -15.88 -14.89 23.33
N GLU A 237 -15.98 -16.19 23.58
CA GLU A 237 -14.92 -17.16 23.28
C GLU A 237 -14.62 -17.24 21.79
N ILE A 238 -15.64 -17.42 20.94
CA ILE A 238 -15.45 -17.43 19.48
C ILE A 238 -14.80 -16.14 19.00
N ARG A 239 -15.10 -14.99 19.61
CA ARG A 239 -14.49 -13.70 19.27
C ARG A 239 -13.04 -13.55 19.74
N ALA A 240 -12.62 -14.31 20.75
CA ALA A 240 -11.25 -14.32 21.23
C ALA A 240 -10.32 -15.20 20.35
N LEU A 241 -10.91 -16.08 19.54
CA LEU A 241 -10.18 -16.94 18.59
C LEU A 241 -9.70 -16.16 17.36
N ASP A 242 -8.67 -16.69 16.72
CA ASP A 242 -8.03 -16.07 15.56
C ASP A 242 -8.57 -16.71 14.26
N PRO A 243 -9.42 -16.02 13.48
CA PRO A 243 -10.00 -16.60 12.27
C PRO A 243 -8.99 -16.73 11.11
N LYS A 244 -7.79 -16.16 11.22
CA LYS A 244 -6.76 -16.18 10.17
C LYS A 244 -5.37 -16.33 10.81
N PRO A 245 -5.05 -17.51 11.33
CA PRO A 245 -3.84 -17.74 12.09
C PRO A 245 -2.55 -17.46 11.29
N GLY A 246 -2.60 -17.53 9.95
CA GLY A 246 -1.47 -17.22 9.07
C GLY A 246 -1.07 -15.74 9.02
N ASP A 247 -1.99 -14.81 9.34
CA ASP A 247 -1.73 -13.37 9.27
C ASP A 247 -0.60 -12.94 10.23
N ARG A 248 -0.33 -13.72 11.29
CA ARG A 248 0.80 -13.46 12.22
C ARG A 248 2.19 -13.59 11.56
N PHE A 249 2.28 -14.32 10.46
CA PHE A 249 3.52 -14.51 9.68
C PHE A 249 3.54 -13.65 8.42
N GLN A 250 2.49 -12.86 8.15
CA GLN A 250 2.54 -11.85 7.10
C GLN A 250 3.41 -10.70 7.57
N SER A 251 4.71 -10.85 7.37
CA SER A 251 5.65 -9.75 7.37
C SER A 251 5.62 -9.02 6.04
N GLY A 252 4.45 -8.54 5.63
CA GLY A 252 4.42 -7.48 4.65
C GLY A 252 5.04 -6.27 5.31
N THR A 253 6.29 -5.93 4.96
CA THR A 253 6.77 -4.59 5.26
C THR A 253 5.73 -3.64 4.69
N PRO A 254 5.15 -2.71 5.49
CA PRO A 254 4.14 -1.82 4.98
C PRO A 254 4.73 -1.12 3.75
N GLU A 255 4.08 -1.28 2.60
CA GLU A 255 4.52 -0.66 1.35
C GLU A 255 4.69 0.83 1.62
N THR A 256 5.95 1.26 1.72
CA THR A 256 6.25 2.63 2.09
C THR A 256 6.08 3.48 0.85
N ILE A 257 5.02 4.28 0.84
CA ILE A 257 4.76 5.21 -0.24
C ILE A 257 5.77 6.36 -0.13
N VAL A 258 6.70 6.44 -1.09
CA VAL A 258 7.64 7.56 -1.21
C VAL A 258 6.92 8.75 -1.85
N PRO A 259 6.78 9.89 -1.15
CA PRO A 259 6.09 11.07 -1.66
C PRO A 259 6.98 11.88 -2.62
N ASP A 260 6.42 12.32 -3.76
CA ASP A 260 7.13 13.18 -4.73
C ASP A 260 7.17 14.66 -4.31
N VAL A 261 6.20 15.09 -3.50
CA VAL A 261 6.00 16.49 -3.12
C VAL A 261 5.90 16.61 -1.61
N TRP A 262 6.55 17.59 -1.01
CA TRP A 262 6.41 17.94 0.40
C TRP A 262 5.63 19.24 0.55
N VAL A 263 4.63 19.22 1.44
CA VAL A 263 3.81 20.36 1.80
C VAL A 263 4.02 20.64 3.29
N MET A 264 4.63 21.78 3.60
CA MET A 264 4.95 22.19 4.97
C MET A 264 4.36 23.56 5.30
N PRO A 265 3.95 23.81 6.55
CA PRO A 265 3.53 25.14 6.97
C PRO A 265 4.72 26.11 6.96
N LYS A 266 4.50 27.35 6.50
CA LYS A 266 5.49 28.43 6.61
C LYS A 266 5.37 29.15 7.95
N SER A 267 6.49 29.63 8.48
CA SER A 267 6.54 30.42 9.72
C SER A 267 5.73 31.73 9.64
N GLU A 268 5.59 32.30 8.44
CA GLU A 268 4.86 33.56 8.19
C GLU A 268 3.39 33.36 7.78
N GLY A 269 2.91 32.11 7.83
CA GLY A 269 1.59 31.72 7.32
C GLY A 269 1.61 31.22 5.86
N GLY A 270 0.65 30.36 5.54
CA GLY A 270 0.55 29.68 4.25
C GLY A 270 1.44 28.44 4.12
N TRP A 271 1.54 27.91 2.90
CA TRP A 271 2.17 26.63 2.62
C TRP A 271 3.44 26.78 1.78
N ARG A 272 4.44 25.97 2.10
CA ARG A 272 5.65 25.73 1.30
C ARG A 272 5.47 24.39 0.61
N VAL A 273 5.55 24.41 -0.72
CA VAL A 273 5.43 23.23 -1.57
C VAL A 273 6.77 23.04 -2.26
N GLU A 274 7.42 21.91 -2.01
CA GLU A 274 8.74 21.56 -2.55
C GLU A 274 8.68 20.14 -3.13
N LEU A 275 9.55 19.83 -4.09
CA LEU A 275 9.71 18.47 -4.59
C LEU A 275 10.74 17.74 -3.74
N ASP A 276 10.55 16.44 -3.53
CA ASP A 276 11.56 15.63 -2.85
C ASP A 276 12.79 15.45 -3.77
N PRO A 277 13.98 15.98 -3.40
CA PRO A 277 15.18 15.83 -4.21
C PRO A 277 15.61 14.37 -4.38
N ALA A 278 15.24 13.47 -3.47
CA ALA A 278 15.55 12.04 -3.59
C ALA A 278 14.74 11.37 -4.71
N THR A 279 13.58 11.92 -5.07
CA THR A 279 12.72 11.37 -6.14
C THR A 279 13.04 11.92 -7.53
N LEU A 280 13.90 12.93 -7.61
CA LEU A 280 14.25 13.59 -8.86
C LEU A 280 15.46 12.90 -9.49
N PRO A 281 15.33 12.29 -10.70
CA PRO A 281 16.47 11.69 -11.37
C PRO A 281 17.48 12.78 -11.78
N LYS A 282 18.69 12.70 -11.23
CA LYS A 282 19.78 13.65 -11.52
C LYS A 282 20.68 13.08 -12.63
N VAL A 283 20.44 13.54 -13.86
CA VAL A 283 21.22 13.15 -15.04
C VAL A 283 21.90 14.37 -15.62
N LEU A 284 23.19 14.26 -15.90
CA LEU A 284 24.00 15.31 -16.52
C LEU A 284 24.61 14.84 -17.84
N ILE A 285 24.95 15.81 -18.69
CA ILE A 285 25.77 15.57 -19.88
C ILE A 285 27.24 15.66 -19.48
N ASN A 286 28.02 14.66 -19.88
CA ASN A 286 29.46 14.69 -19.75
C ASN A 286 30.09 15.55 -20.87
N HIS A 287 30.13 16.87 -20.64
CA HIS A 287 30.69 17.82 -21.60
C HIS A 287 32.19 17.59 -21.88
N THR A 288 32.94 17.07 -20.90
CA THR A 288 34.37 16.74 -21.08
C THR A 288 34.54 15.59 -22.07
N TYR A 289 33.78 14.50 -21.88
CA TYR A 289 33.78 13.35 -22.79
C TYR A 289 33.35 13.75 -24.21
N VAL A 290 32.31 14.57 -24.33
CA VAL A 290 31.88 15.12 -25.62
C VAL A 290 33.00 15.90 -26.30
N ALA A 291 33.71 16.76 -25.56
CA ALA A 291 34.80 17.56 -26.11
C ALA A 291 35.97 16.67 -26.59
N GLU A 292 36.37 15.68 -25.81
CA GLU A 292 37.43 14.74 -26.17
C GLU A 292 37.09 13.92 -27.42
N ILE A 293 35.91 13.29 -27.43
CA ILE A 293 35.47 12.47 -28.56
C ILE A 293 35.23 13.32 -29.80
N SER A 294 34.72 14.55 -29.66
CA SER A 294 34.55 15.47 -30.79
C SER A 294 35.88 15.79 -31.48
N GLN A 295 37.00 15.82 -30.75
CA GLN A 295 38.32 16.05 -31.34
C GLN A 295 38.83 14.83 -32.10
N LEU A 296 38.61 13.63 -31.57
CA LEU A 296 39.00 12.35 -32.20
C LEU A 296 38.14 12.01 -33.42
N THR A 297 36.87 12.39 -33.43
CA THR A 297 35.92 12.10 -34.51
C THR A 297 35.87 13.18 -35.59
N LYS A 298 36.72 14.22 -35.54
CA LYS A 298 36.79 15.28 -36.58
C LYS A 298 36.94 14.73 -38.00
N GLN A 299 37.59 13.57 -38.16
CA GLN A 299 37.86 12.94 -39.44
C GLN A 299 36.84 11.84 -39.83
N ASN A 300 35.94 11.45 -38.91
CA ASN A 300 34.91 10.43 -39.16
C ASN A 300 33.49 11.05 -39.14
N PRO A 301 32.86 11.27 -40.31
CA PRO A 301 31.55 11.90 -40.39
C PRO A 301 30.43 11.07 -39.73
N GLU A 302 30.52 9.73 -39.74
CA GLU A 302 29.54 8.87 -39.08
C GLU A 302 29.64 8.97 -37.55
N GLY A 303 30.86 9.00 -37.01
CA GLY A 303 31.12 9.16 -35.58
C GLY A 303 30.62 10.51 -35.04
N LYS A 304 30.78 11.59 -35.82
CA LYS A 304 30.26 12.91 -35.47
C LYS A 304 28.72 12.93 -35.45
N ALA A 305 28.08 12.38 -36.48
CA ALA A 305 26.62 12.30 -36.54
C ALA A 305 26.04 11.46 -35.38
N PHE A 306 26.72 10.38 -34.98
CA PHE A 306 26.35 9.60 -33.81
C PHE A 306 26.45 10.41 -32.51
N LEU A 307 27.55 11.13 -32.30
CA LEU A 307 27.75 11.95 -31.10
C LEU A 307 26.72 13.07 -31.00
N ASP A 308 26.40 13.72 -32.11
CA ASP A 308 25.37 14.78 -32.17
C ASP A 308 23.99 14.21 -31.81
N ASN A 309 23.61 13.04 -32.34
CA ASN A 309 22.37 12.35 -31.98
C ASN A 309 22.32 11.96 -30.48
N CYS A 310 23.44 11.46 -29.93
CA CYS A 310 23.57 11.16 -28.50
C CYS A 310 23.37 12.42 -27.63
N GLN A 311 23.95 13.55 -28.03
CA GLN A 311 23.75 14.83 -27.34
C GLN A 311 22.32 15.33 -27.44
N GLU A 312 21.70 15.28 -28.62
CA GLU A 312 20.32 15.69 -28.81
C GLU A 312 19.36 14.88 -27.94
N LYS A 313 19.51 13.55 -27.93
CA LYS A 313 18.73 12.65 -27.07
C LYS A 313 18.96 12.95 -25.58
N GLY A 314 20.20 13.19 -25.19
CA GLY A 314 20.55 13.52 -23.81
C GLY A 314 19.94 14.85 -23.35
N ASN A 315 20.10 15.90 -24.16
CA ASN A 315 19.50 17.22 -23.91
C ASN A 315 17.98 17.16 -23.84
N TRP A 316 17.36 16.40 -24.75
CA TRP A 316 15.92 16.20 -24.77
C TRP A 316 15.42 15.49 -23.50
N LEU A 317 16.12 14.45 -23.04
CA LEU A 317 15.77 13.74 -21.80
C LEU A 317 15.88 14.67 -20.59
N ILE A 318 16.99 15.38 -20.42
CA ILE A 318 17.22 16.33 -19.31
C ILE A 318 16.15 17.42 -19.31
N SER A 319 15.85 18.00 -20.48
CA SER A 319 14.82 19.03 -20.62
C SER A 319 13.43 18.49 -20.26
N SER A 320 13.11 17.26 -20.70
CA SER A 320 11.83 16.62 -20.43
C SER A 320 11.66 16.28 -18.94
N LEU A 321 12.72 15.81 -18.27
CA LEU A 321 12.74 15.58 -16.82
C LEU A 321 12.51 16.89 -16.04
N LYS A 322 13.22 17.96 -16.42
CA LYS A 322 13.03 19.29 -15.82
C LYS A 322 11.60 19.81 -16.02
N GLN A 323 11.05 19.64 -17.22
CA GLN A 323 9.68 20.05 -17.52
C GLN A 323 8.65 19.24 -16.73
N ARG A 324 8.87 17.94 -16.55
CA ARG A 324 8.04 17.09 -15.67
C ARG A 324 8.07 17.62 -14.23
N ALA A 325 9.25 17.82 -13.64
CA ALA A 325 9.40 18.32 -12.27
C ALA A 325 8.68 19.67 -12.09
N LYS A 326 8.92 20.62 -13.01
CA LYS A 326 8.26 21.93 -13.00
C LYS A 326 6.74 21.81 -13.10
N THR A 327 6.24 20.88 -13.89
CA THR A 327 4.79 20.65 -14.05
C THR A 327 4.18 20.07 -12.78
N ILE A 328 4.82 19.07 -12.16
CA ILE A 328 4.38 18.49 -10.88
C ILE A 328 4.31 19.56 -9.81
N LEU A 329 5.36 20.37 -9.66
CA LEU A 329 5.42 21.44 -8.66
C LEU A 329 4.31 22.48 -8.88
N LYS A 330 4.08 22.90 -10.13
CA LYS A 330 3.00 23.85 -10.46
C LYS A 330 1.62 23.30 -10.10
N VAL A 331 1.33 22.06 -10.50
CA VAL A 331 0.05 21.40 -10.22
C VAL A 331 -0.15 21.24 -8.71
N ALA A 332 0.87 20.78 -7.99
CA ALA A 332 0.80 20.61 -6.54
C ALA A 332 0.62 21.94 -5.80
N THR A 333 1.34 22.99 -6.21
CA THR A 333 1.20 24.33 -5.64
C THR A 333 -0.22 24.87 -5.82
N GLU A 334 -0.80 24.67 -7.01
CA GLU A 334 -2.16 25.13 -7.29
C GLU A 334 -3.22 24.33 -6.51
N ILE A 335 -3.03 23.02 -6.36
CA ILE A 335 -3.89 22.19 -5.51
C ILE A 335 -3.85 22.71 -4.07
N VAL A 336 -2.65 22.94 -3.51
CA VAL A 336 -2.49 23.43 -2.14
C VAL A 336 -3.13 24.81 -1.96
N ARG A 337 -2.98 25.71 -2.93
CA ARG A 337 -3.59 27.05 -2.91
C ARG A 337 -5.11 26.99 -2.85
N GLN A 338 -5.76 26.16 -3.69
CA GLN A 338 -7.23 26.06 -3.70
C GLN A 338 -7.77 25.28 -2.49
N GLN A 339 -6.95 24.40 -1.90
CA GLN A 339 -7.33 23.52 -0.79
C GLN A 339 -6.77 23.97 0.57
N ASP A 340 -6.41 25.23 0.73
CA ASP A 340 -5.85 25.76 1.99
C ASP A 340 -6.65 25.34 3.24
N ALA A 341 -7.98 25.43 3.17
CA ALA A 341 -8.88 25.04 4.25
C ALA A 341 -8.75 23.56 4.66
N PHE A 342 -8.47 22.66 3.71
CA PHE A 342 -8.20 21.25 4.00
C PHE A 342 -6.89 21.08 4.77
N PHE A 343 -5.83 21.76 4.37
CA PHE A 343 -4.53 21.60 5.03
C PHE A 343 -4.54 22.19 6.45
N THR A 344 -5.31 23.26 6.66
CA THR A 344 -5.47 23.91 7.98
C THR A 344 -6.43 23.16 8.90
N HIS A 345 -7.62 22.78 8.42
CA HIS A 345 -8.70 22.24 9.26
C HIS A 345 -9.02 20.75 9.02
N GLY A 346 -8.46 20.13 7.98
CA GLY A 346 -8.60 18.71 7.68
C GLY A 346 -9.70 18.37 6.66
N ALA A 347 -9.98 17.08 6.53
CA ALA A 347 -10.84 16.49 5.49
C ALA A 347 -12.28 17.02 5.45
N ALA A 348 -12.80 17.51 6.58
CA ALA A 348 -14.13 18.12 6.64
C ALA A 348 -14.23 19.41 5.80
N HIS A 349 -13.11 20.09 5.58
CA HIS A 349 -13.03 21.36 4.85
C HIS A 349 -12.49 21.18 3.42
N LEU A 350 -12.53 19.95 2.89
CA LEU A 350 -12.12 19.67 1.51
C LEU A 350 -13.12 20.31 0.53
N ARG A 351 -12.63 21.29 -0.24
CA ARG A 351 -13.41 21.98 -1.26
C ARG A 351 -13.48 21.15 -2.55
N PRO A 352 -14.60 21.14 -3.28
CA PRO A 352 -14.65 20.56 -4.61
C PRO A 352 -13.62 21.18 -5.55
N LEU A 353 -12.90 20.35 -6.28
CA LEU A 353 -11.88 20.77 -7.23
C LEU A 353 -12.00 19.94 -8.50
N CYS A 354 -12.15 20.62 -9.63
CA CYS A 354 -12.18 20.01 -10.95
C CYS A 354 -10.80 20.11 -11.62
N LEU A 355 -10.44 19.09 -12.40
CA LEU A 355 -9.19 19.07 -13.16
C LEU A 355 -9.11 20.28 -14.12
N LYS A 356 -10.24 20.64 -14.74
CA LYS A 356 -10.34 21.80 -15.63
C LYS A 356 -9.94 23.11 -14.92
N ASN A 357 -10.40 23.34 -13.70
CA ASN A 357 -10.10 24.58 -12.96
C ASN A 357 -8.60 24.74 -12.73
N VAL A 358 -7.93 23.66 -12.31
CA VAL A 358 -6.47 23.66 -12.11
C VAL A 358 -5.75 23.84 -13.45
N ALA A 359 -6.22 23.18 -14.50
CA ALA A 359 -5.64 23.25 -15.84
C ALA A 359 -5.70 24.67 -16.44
N ASP A 360 -6.86 25.33 -16.32
CA ASP A 360 -7.08 26.69 -16.81
C ASP A 360 -6.19 27.71 -16.07
N GLU A 361 -6.05 27.58 -14.74
CA GLU A 361 -5.22 28.48 -13.93
C GLU A 361 -3.71 28.36 -14.26
N ILE A 362 -3.22 27.14 -14.45
CA ILE A 362 -1.80 26.91 -14.76
C ILE A 362 -1.47 27.02 -16.26
N GLY A 363 -2.47 27.25 -17.11
CA GLY A 363 -2.32 27.34 -18.57
C GLY A 363 -1.94 26.01 -19.24
N MET A 364 -2.49 24.89 -18.77
CA MET A 364 -2.24 23.55 -19.32
C MET A 364 -3.53 22.86 -19.76
N HIS A 365 -3.40 21.77 -20.51
CA HIS A 365 -4.54 20.94 -20.87
C HIS A 365 -4.96 20.04 -19.70
N GLU A 366 -6.26 19.79 -19.53
CA GLU A 366 -6.81 18.92 -18.48
C GLU A 366 -6.15 17.53 -18.45
N SER A 367 -5.97 16.94 -19.63
CA SER A 367 -5.24 15.68 -19.82
C SER A 367 -3.81 15.68 -19.25
N THR A 368 -3.12 16.81 -19.23
CA THR A 368 -1.77 16.93 -18.64
C THR A 368 -1.87 16.87 -17.12
N VAL A 369 -2.81 17.61 -16.52
CA VAL A 369 -3.05 17.61 -15.07
C VAL A 369 -3.45 16.21 -14.61
N SER A 370 -4.41 15.56 -15.28
CA SER A 370 -4.84 14.19 -14.96
C SER A 370 -3.70 13.17 -14.95
N ARG A 371 -2.75 13.31 -15.89
CA ARG A 371 -1.56 12.44 -15.98
C ARG A 371 -0.58 12.68 -14.84
N VAL A 372 -0.38 13.93 -14.47
CA VAL A 372 0.54 14.36 -13.42
C VAL A 372 0.02 13.98 -12.04
N THR A 373 -1.30 14.01 -11.82
CA THR A 373 -1.89 13.75 -10.50
C THR A 373 -2.06 12.27 -10.18
N SER A 374 -1.96 11.39 -11.17
CA SER A 374 -2.17 9.95 -11.01
C SER A 374 -0.89 9.28 -10.51
N ASN A 375 -0.99 8.44 -9.47
CA ASN A 375 0.16 7.73 -8.86
C ASN A 375 1.29 8.67 -8.39
N ARG A 376 0.93 9.87 -7.92
CA ARG A 376 1.85 10.84 -7.31
C ARG A 376 1.33 11.22 -5.95
N TYR A 377 2.24 11.30 -5.01
CA TYR A 377 1.89 11.49 -3.62
C TYR A 377 2.53 12.76 -3.07
N MET A 378 1.80 13.45 -2.21
CA MET A 378 2.30 14.56 -1.42
C MET A 378 2.35 14.17 0.06
N LEU A 379 3.46 14.47 0.71
CA LEU A 379 3.59 14.46 2.15
C LEU A 379 3.02 15.75 2.71
N THR A 380 2.13 15.63 3.69
CA THR A 380 1.48 16.76 4.37
C THR A 380 1.63 16.56 5.88
N PRO A 381 1.40 17.60 6.71
CA PRO A 381 1.43 17.43 8.17
C PRO A 381 0.35 16.47 8.69
N ARG A 382 -0.64 16.13 7.84
CA ARG A 382 -1.76 15.24 8.16
C ARG A 382 -1.58 13.83 7.58
N GLY A 383 -0.44 13.54 6.96
CA GLY A 383 -0.14 12.26 6.31
C GLY A 383 0.13 12.37 4.81
N VAL A 384 0.27 11.23 4.15
CA VAL A 384 0.56 11.11 2.72
C VAL A 384 -0.74 11.01 1.93
N PHE A 385 -0.91 11.85 0.91
CA PHE A 385 -2.10 11.87 0.05
C PHE A 385 -1.72 11.80 -1.42
N GLU A 386 -2.44 10.99 -2.20
CA GLU A 386 -2.32 11.05 -3.66
C GLU A 386 -2.80 12.43 -4.15
N LEU A 387 -2.13 13.05 -5.12
CA LEU A 387 -2.58 14.33 -5.72
C LEU A 387 -4.02 14.23 -6.25
N LYS A 388 -4.40 13.07 -6.79
CA LYS A 388 -5.76 12.79 -7.26
C LYS A 388 -6.82 12.87 -6.16
N TYR A 389 -6.44 12.69 -4.89
CA TYR A 389 -7.35 12.72 -3.75
C TYR A 389 -8.17 14.01 -3.68
N PHE A 390 -7.57 15.14 -4.05
CA PHE A 390 -8.16 16.48 -3.94
C PHE A 390 -9.21 16.78 -5.01
N PHE A 391 -9.26 16.00 -6.09
CA PHE A 391 -10.23 16.19 -7.15
C PHE A 391 -11.52 15.45 -6.80
N ALA A 392 -12.52 16.23 -6.38
CA ALA A 392 -13.81 15.71 -5.97
C ALA A 392 -14.93 16.48 -6.69
N ALA A 393 -15.97 15.73 -7.09
CA ALA A 393 -17.16 16.33 -7.68
C ALA A 393 -17.88 17.22 -6.65
N PRO A 394 -18.39 18.38 -7.07
CA PRO A 394 -19.16 19.27 -6.20
C PRO A 394 -20.53 18.69 -5.89
N ILE A 395 -20.98 18.89 -4.65
CA ILE A 395 -22.34 18.68 -4.19
C ILE A 395 -22.92 20.06 -3.86
N ALA A 396 -24.17 20.29 -4.27
CA ALA A 396 -24.85 21.56 -4.07
C ALA A 396 -25.04 21.89 -2.58
N SER A 397 -24.90 23.17 -2.24
CA SER A 397 -25.27 23.73 -0.94
C SER A 397 -26.71 24.25 -0.97
N CYS A 398 -27.42 24.18 0.15
CA CYS A 398 -28.81 24.64 0.27
C CYS A 398 -28.98 26.17 0.18
N GLU A 399 -27.94 26.97 0.45
CA GLU A 399 -28.10 28.41 0.73
C GLU A 399 -27.09 29.32 -0.01
N GLY A 400 -26.63 28.90 -1.19
CA GLY A 400 -25.64 29.68 -1.95
C GLY A 400 -24.25 29.74 -1.30
N GLY A 401 -24.00 28.91 -0.29
CA GLY A 401 -22.69 28.71 0.33
C GLY A 401 -21.73 27.91 -0.54
N ASP A 402 -20.49 27.79 -0.06
CA ASP A 402 -19.43 27.01 -0.73
C ASP A 402 -19.91 25.57 -1.00
N ALA A 403 -19.71 25.08 -2.22
CA ALA A 403 -20.03 23.71 -2.57
C ALA A 403 -19.21 22.72 -1.71
N HIS A 404 -19.79 21.56 -1.40
CA HIS A 404 -19.15 20.53 -0.59
C HIS A 404 -18.67 19.36 -1.42
N SER A 405 -17.53 18.76 -1.05
CA SER A 405 -17.04 17.55 -1.70
C SER A 405 -17.72 16.31 -1.13
N ALA A 406 -17.92 15.26 -1.94
CA ALA A 406 -18.46 13.99 -1.47
C ALA A 406 -17.67 13.41 -0.27
N LYS A 407 -16.35 13.61 -0.23
CA LYS A 407 -15.49 13.16 0.88
C LYS A 407 -15.74 13.96 2.16
N ALA A 408 -15.92 15.27 2.07
CA ALA A 408 -16.30 16.10 3.22
C ALA A 408 -17.65 15.64 3.81
N VAL A 409 -18.62 15.33 2.94
CA VAL A 409 -19.92 14.77 3.36
C VAL A 409 -19.74 13.41 4.05
N CYS A 410 -18.96 12.48 3.48
CA CYS A 410 -18.66 11.19 4.12
C CYS A 410 -18.01 11.36 5.50
N HIS A 411 -17.05 12.28 5.63
CA HIS A 411 -16.40 12.58 6.91
C HIS A 411 -17.41 13.13 7.94
N ARG A 412 -18.32 14.01 7.51
CA ARG A 412 -19.38 14.56 8.38
C ARG A 412 -20.38 13.48 8.82
N ILE A 413 -20.77 12.58 7.92
CA ILE A 413 -21.62 11.41 8.26
C ILE A 413 -20.92 10.54 9.31
N LYS A 414 -19.62 10.27 9.16
CA LYS A 414 -18.84 9.54 10.16
C LYS A 414 -18.81 10.24 11.51
N ALA A 415 -18.61 11.55 11.54
CA ALA A 415 -18.61 12.34 12.78
C ALA A 415 -19.99 12.28 13.48
N ILE A 416 -21.08 12.48 12.73
CA ILE A 416 -22.45 12.36 13.26
C ILE A 416 -22.71 10.98 13.87
N ILE A 417 -22.30 9.91 13.17
CA ILE A 417 -22.51 8.53 13.64
C ILE A 417 -21.61 8.21 14.85
N ALA A 418 -20.41 8.80 14.92
CA ALA A 418 -19.50 8.63 16.05
C ALA A 418 -20.03 9.29 17.34
N GLU A 419 -20.76 10.40 17.22
CA GLU A 419 -21.39 11.12 18.33
C GLU A 419 -22.73 10.49 18.80
N GLU A 420 -23.21 9.43 18.15
CA GLU A 420 -24.46 8.76 18.52
C GLU A 420 -24.40 8.13 19.93
N SER A 421 -25.41 8.40 20.76
CA SER A 421 -25.61 7.76 22.07
C SER A 421 -26.60 6.57 22.00
N LEU A 422 -26.72 5.80 23.08
CA LEU A 422 -27.64 4.65 23.16
C LEU A 422 -29.10 5.03 22.87
N ASP A 423 -29.50 6.19 23.36
CA ASP A 423 -30.88 6.69 23.25
C ASP A 423 -31.11 7.46 21.93
N LYS A 424 -30.04 7.98 21.33
CA LYS A 424 -30.10 8.79 20.10
C LYS A 424 -29.24 8.19 18.99
N VAL A 425 -29.76 7.12 18.39
CA VAL A 425 -29.21 6.55 17.14
C VAL A 425 -29.89 7.22 15.96
N HIS A 426 -29.12 7.92 15.14
CA HIS A 426 -29.60 8.70 14.01
C HIS A 426 -30.02 7.77 12.85
N SER A 427 -31.25 7.93 12.35
CA SER A 427 -31.67 7.31 11.10
C SER A 427 -31.00 8.01 9.90
N ASP A 428 -31.02 7.36 8.72
CA ASP A 428 -30.52 7.99 7.49
C ASP A 428 -31.30 9.30 7.18
N GLU A 429 -32.54 9.45 7.65
CA GLU A 429 -33.32 10.70 7.52
C GLU A 429 -32.85 11.78 8.52
N ASP A 430 -32.54 11.39 9.76
CA ASP A 430 -32.01 12.31 10.77
C ASP A 430 -30.64 12.86 10.36
N ILE A 431 -29.80 12.01 9.75
CA ILE A 431 -28.49 12.41 9.22
C ILE A 431 -28.69 13.44 8.09
N VAL A 432 -29.67 13.25 7.21
CA VAL A 432 -29.99 14.25 6.17
C VAL A 432 -30.41 15.58 6.78
N ALA A 433 -31.27 15.55 7.81
CA ALA A 433 -31.72 16.77 8.48
C ALA A 433 -30.55 17.53 9.13
N GLN A 434 -29.66 16.84 9.85
CA GLN A 434 -28.47 17.46 10.45
C GLN A 434 -27.48 17.98 9.40
N LEU A 435 -27.30 17.27 8.29
CA LEU A 435 -26.47 17.75 7.19
C LEU A 435 -27.04 19.03 6.56
N LYS A 436 -28.37 19.11 6.44
CA LYS A 436 -29.06 20.30 5.93
C LYS A 436 -28.87 21.51 6.84
N GLU A 437 -28.93 21.33 8.17
CA GLU A 437 -28.60 22.39 9.14
C GLU A 437 -27.17 22.91 8.99
N THR A 438 -26.25 22.07 8.52
CA THR A 438 -24.87 22.46 8.23
C THR A 438 -24.65 23.00 6.80
N GLY A 439 -25.72 23.21 6.03
CA GLY A 439 -25.68 23.79 4.68
C GLY A 439 -25.46 22.80 3.54
N ILE A 440 -25.51 21.49 3.80
CA ILE A 440 -25.28 20.42 2.82
C ILE A 440 -26.63 19.88 2.31
N ASP A 441 -26.89 19.99 1.00
CA ASP A 441 -28.09 19.41 0.39
C ASP A 441 -27.81 18.01 -0.16
N VAL A 442 -28.34 16.98 0.51
CA VAL A 442 -28.21 15.58 0.05
C VAL A 442 -29.49 14.78 0.24
N ALA A 443 -29.80 13.94 -0.75
CA ALA A 443 -30.90 13.01 -0.66
C ALA A 443 -30.57 11.83 0.29
N ARG A 444 -31.61 11.28 0.93
CA ARG A 444 -31.50 10.08 1.79
C ARG A 444 -30.75 8.91 1.14
N ARG A 445 -31.05 8.60 -0.14
CA ARG A 445 -30.39 7.52 -0.90
C ARG A 445 -28.87 7.75 -1.02
N THR A 446 -28.43 9.01 -1.11
CA THR A 446 -27.01 9.37 -1.17
C THR A 446 -26.32 9.11 0.17
N VAL A 447 -26.97 9.45 1.28
CA VAL A 447 -26.47 9.14 2.63
C VAL A 447 -26.37 7.63 2.84
N THR A 448 -27.40 6.86 2.45
CA THR A 448 -27.38 5.39 2.50
C THR A 448 -26.21 4.81 1.70
N LYS A 449 -26.02 5.28 0.46
CA LYS A 449 -24.91 4.85 -0.41
C LYS A 449 -23.54 5.15 0.20
N TYR A 450 -23.36 6.35 0.75
CA TYR A 450 -22.09 6.74 1.38
C TYR A 450 -21.82 5.97 2.67
N ARG A 451 -22.87 5.72 3.47
CA ARG A 451 -22.79 4.89 4.68
C ARG A 451 -22.35 3.45 4.34
N GLU A 452 -22.95 2.85 3.33
CA GLU A 452 -22.61 1.49 2.86
C GLU A 452 -21.20 1.42 2.28
N ALA A 453 -20.77 2.42 1.50
CA ALA A 453 -19.40 2.51 1.00
C ALA A 453 -18.36 2.64 2.13
N MET A 454 -18.76 3.18 3.29
CA MET A 454 -17.93 3.24 4.51
C MET A 454 -18.08 2.01 5.40
N ASN A 455 -18.82 0.98 4.97
CA ASN A 455 -19.10 -0.25 5.70
C ASN A 455 -19.79 -0.03 7.06
N ILE A 456 -20.56 1.06 7.18
CA ILE A 456 -21.30 1.39 8.40
C ILE A 456 -22.69 0.74 8.31
N PRO A 457 -23.14 -0.04 9.30
CA PRO A 457 -24.43 -0.71 9.27
C PRO A 457 -25.61 0.26 9.42
N SER A 458 -26.84 -0.18 9.12
CA SER A 458 -28.05 0.65 9.24
C SER A 458 -28.37 1.03 10.69
N SER A 459 -29.18 2.08 10.89
CA SER A 459 -29.55 2.57 12.23
C SER A 459 -30.19 1.50 13.11
N ILE A 460 -30.99 0.59 12.53
CA ILE A 460 -31.61 -0.53 13.24
C ILE A 460 -30.54 -1.47 13.83
N ARG A 461 -29.55 -1.84 13.00
CA ARG A 461 -28.45 -2.71 13.42
C ARG A 461 -27.54 -2.01 14.44
N ARG A 462 -27.18 -0.73 14.20
CA ARG A 462 -26.39 0.08 15.15
C ARG A 462 -27.05 0.19 16.52
N ARG A 463 -28.36 0.44 16.56
CA ARG A 463 -29.13 0.50 17.82
C ARG A 463 -29.13 -0.82 18.56
N ARG A 464 -29.24 -1.94 17.83
CA ARG A 464 -29.17 -3.28 18.42
C ARG A 464 -27.79 -3.58 18.99
N ASP A 465 -26.73 -3.32 18.23
CA ASP A 465 -25.35 -3.58 18.64
C ASP A 465 -24.96 -2.76 19.89
N LYS A 466 -25.38 -1.49 19.94
CA LYS A 466 -25.18 -0.59 21.08
C LYS A 466 -25.93 -1.03 22.35
N ARG A 467 -27.15 -1.56 22.22
CA ARG A 467 -27.88 -2.13 23.38
C ARG A 467 -27.17 -3.37 23.93
N LEU A 468 -26.64 -4.21 23.04
CA LEU A 468 -25.91 -5.42 23.43
C LEU A 468 -24.58 -5.09 24.12
N SER A 469 -23.85 -4.07 23.67
CA SER A 469 -22.62 -3.62 24.35
C SER A 469 -22.91 -2.99 25.72
N ALA A 470 -23.96 -2.17 25.83
CA ALA A 470 -24.36 -1.56 27.10
C ALA A 470 -24.82 -2.59 28.15
N ALA A 471 -25.52 -3.64 27.73
CA ALA A 471 -25.90 -4.75 28.60
C ALA A 471 -24.69 -5.54 29.12
N ALA A 472 -23.61 -5.61 28.35
CA ALA A 472 -22.35 -6.23 28.78
C ALA A 472 -21.60 -5.36 29.80
N ILE A 473 -21.52 -4.04 29.59
CA ILE A 473 -20.79 -3.11 30.49
C ILE A 473 -21.48 -2.99 31.85
N LYS A 474 -22.82 -2.94 31.89
CA LYS A 474 -23.58 -2.89 33.16
C LYS A 474 -23.49 -4.16 34.02
N ARG A 475 -22.85 -5.22 33.51
CA ARG A 475 -22.66 -6.49 34.22
C ARG A 475 -21.20 -6.70 34.67
N SER A 476 -20.27 -5.85 34.24
CA SER A 476 -18.86 -5.85 34.67
C SER A 476 -18.57 -4.87 35.81
N ASP A 477 -19.47 -3.92 36.05
CA ASP A 477 -19.56 -3.10 37.27
C ASP A 477 -20.59 -3.73 38.22
#